data_AF-A0A0A9Y521-F1
#
_entry.id   AF-A0A0A9Y521-F1
#
_cell.length_a   1.000
_cell.length_b   1.000
_cell.length_c   1.000
_cell.angle_alpha   90.00
_cell.angle_beta   90.00
_cell.angle_gamma   90.00
#
_symmetry.space_group_name_H-M   'P 1'
#
loop_
_entity.id
_entity.type
_entity.pdbx_description
1 polymer ?
#
loop_
_entity_poly.entity_id
_entity_poly.type
_entity_poly.pdbx_seq_one_letter_code
_entity_poly.pdbx_strand_id
1 'polypeptide(L)'
;KNREIFVACLFTLYFIVGLASCAQGGFYFFHLLDRYAAGYSMLVAVLFEAIAVAWIYGIDRFSDDIKDMVGFGPGLYWRVCWKYLAPVFLLFIIVYGLIGYEPLTYEDYVYPMWANVLGWCIAGSSILCIPCVALIQILITPGTLLQRLKILTTPWRDHQTVLARSMSMNGIQTDSAQIRLTTPQATEAV
;
A
#
# COMPACT_ATOMS: atom_id res chain seq x y z
N LYS A 1 4.68 1.80 23.34
CA LYS A 1 5.61 1.73 24.50
C LYS A 1 6.97 1.09 24.18
N ASN A 2 7.10 0.11 23.27
CA ASN A 2 8.39 -0.56 23.01
C ASN A 2 9.05 -0.19 21.67
N ARG A 3 8.99 1.10 21.26
CA ARG A 3 9.52 1.52 19.95
C ARG A 3 11.03 1.31 19.85
N GLU A 4 11.76 1.63 20.92
CA GLU A 4 13.22 1.52 20.96
C GLU A 4 13.69 0.07 20.81
N ILE A 5 13.06 -0.86 21.53
CA ILE A 5 13.35 -2.30 21.44
C ILE A 5 13.03 -2.82 20.03
N PHE A 6 11.88 -2.44 19.47
CA PHE A 6 11.50 -2.85 18.11
C PHE A 6 12.52 -2.37 17.05
N VAL A 7 12.93 -1.10 17.12
CA VAL A 7 13.91 -0.53 16.18
C VAL A 7 15.28 -1.19 16.36
N ALA A 8 15.70 -1.48 17.61
CA ALA A 8 16.94 -2.19 17.87
C ALA A 8 16.95 -3.61 17.26
N CYS A 9 15.85 -4.36 17.42
CA CYS A 9 15.69 -5.68 16.78
C CYS A 9 15.72 -5.57 15.25
N LEU A 10 15.00 -4.59 14.68
CA LEU A 10 14.94 -4.37 13.23
C LEU A 10 16.32 -4.03 12.65
N PHE A 11 17.08 -3.14 13.28
CA PHE A 11 18.44 -2.80 12.84
C PHE A 11 19.42 -3.96 13.04
N THR A 12 19.26 -4.76 14.09
CA THR A 12 20.08 -5.97 14.27
C THR A 12 19.84 -6.96 13.13
N LEU A 13 18.58 -7.16 12.71
CA LEU A 13 18.23 -7.98 11.55
C LEU A 13 18.83 -7.40 10.26
N TYR A 14 18.69 -6.10 10.02
CA TYR A 14 19.29 -5.45 8.85
C TYR A 14 20.81 -5.53 8.84
N PHE A 15 21.46 -5.46 10.00
CA PHE A 15 22.90 -5.63 10.11
C PHE A 15 23.32 -7.05 9.72
N ILE A 16 22.63 -8.08 10.24
CA ILE A 16 22.94 -9.48 9.90
C ILE A 16 22.76 -9.75 8.41
N VAL A 17 21.66 -9.26 7.80
CA VAL A 17 21.44 -9.39 6.34
C VAL A 17 22.45 -8.55 5.56
N GLY A 18 22.77 -7.34 6.04
CA GLY A 18 23.74 -6.43 5.43
C GLY A 18 25.17 -6.96 5.42
N LEU A 19 25.55 -7.85 6.35
CA LEU A 19 26.84 -8.54 6.31
C LEU A 19 27.04 -9.35 5.02
N ALA A 20 25.96 -9.87 4.40
CA ALA A 20 26.05 -10.54 3.10
C ALA A 20 26.49 -9.57 1.99
N SER A 21 26.04 -8.31 2.05
CA SER A 21 26.45 -7.23 1.14
C SER A 21 27.88 -6.73 1.38
N CYS A 22 28.47 -7.00 2.55
CA CYS A 22 29.84 -6.60 2.90
C CYS A 22 30.89 -7.67 2.56
N ALA A 23 30.49 -8.86 2.12
CA ALA A 23 31.41 -9.91 1.71
C ALA A 23 32.14 -9.55 0.40
N GLN A 24 33.18 -10.32 0.03
CA GLN A 24 33.94 -10.11 -1.22
C GLN A 24 33.05 -10.13 -2.48
N GLY A 25 31.98 -10.92 -2.48
CA GLY A 25 30.96 -10.96 -3.55
C GLY A 25 29.72 -10.09 -3.27
N GLY A 26 29.77 -9.21 -2.27
CA GLY A 26 28.61 -8.49 -1.76
C GLY A 26 27.96 -7.55 -2.78
N PHE A 27 28.73 -7.04 -3.74
CA PHE A 27 28.19 -6.24 -4.84
C PHE A 27 27.19 -7.03 -5.70
N TYR A 28 27.43 -8.33 -5.96
CA TYR A 28 26.49 -9.16 -6.72
C TYR A 28 25.16 -9.34 -6.00
N PHE A 29 25.20 -9.50 -4.68
CA PHE A 29 24.01 -9.59 -3.83
C PHE A 29 23.26 -8.25 -3.79
N PHE A 30 23.99 -7.14 -3.64
CA PHE A 30 23.42 -5.80 -3.69
C PHE A 30 22.74 -5.52 -5.02
N HIS A 31 23.39 -5.82 -6.16
CA HIS A 31 22.85 -5.59 -7.50
C HIS A 31 21.60 -6.45 -7.78
N LEU A 32 21.55 -7.69 -7.26
CA LEU A 32 20.35 -8.53 -7.33
C LEU A 32 19.17 -7.88 -6.57
N LEU A 33 19.42 -7.40 -5.35
CA LEU A 33 18.40 -6.72 -4.54
C LEU A 33 17.96 -5.40 -5.18
N ASP A 34 18.88 -4.59 -5.70
CA ASP A 34 18.56 -3.33 -6.36
C ASP A 34 17.61 -3.54 -7.56
N ARG A 35 17.89 -4.55 -8.39
CA ARG A 35 17.04 -4.87 -9.55
C ARG A 35 15.67 -5.41 -9.15
N TYR A 36 15.60 -6.35 -8.21
CA TYR A 36 14.38 -7.13 -7.95
C TYR A 36 13.56 -6.65 -6.74
N ALA A 37 14.16 -6.05 -5.71
CA ALA A 37 13.44 -5.69 -4.50
C ALA A 37 12.47 -4.52 -4.73
N ALA A 38 12.93 -3.46 -5.42
CA ALA A 38 12.14 -2.23 -5.57
C ALA A 38 11.54 -2.04 -6.98
N GLY A 39 12.21 -2.49 -8.04
CA GLY A 39 11.86 -2.12 -9.42
C GLY A 39 10.40 -2.40 -9.81
N TYR A 40 10.07 -3.67 -10.05
CA TYR A 40 8.71 -4.04 -10.48
C TYR A 40 7.70 -4.04 -9.33
N SER A 41 8.14 -4.38 -8.11
CA SER A 41 7.30 -4.43 -6.92
C SER A 41 6.65 -3.09 -6.60
N MET A 42 7.42 -1.99 -6.63
CA MET A 42 6.89 -0.65 -6.35
C MET A 42 5.95 -0.18 -7.45
N LEU A 43 6.28 -0.42 -8.72
CA LEU A 43 5.42 -0.03 -9.84
C LEU A 43 4.03 -0.68 -9.74
N VAL A 44 3.98 -1.98 -9.44
CA VAL A 44 2.73 -2.72 -9.25
C VAL A 44 1.98 -2.25 -7.99
N ALA A 45 2.69 -1.99 -6.90
CA ALA A 45 2.08 -1.46 -5.66
C ALA A 45 1.40 -0.10 -5.92
N VAL A 46 2.10 0.85 -6.54
CA VAL A 46 1.56 2.18 -6.86
C VAL A 46 0.43 2.09 -7.89
N LEU A 47 0.47 1.14 -8.82
CA LEU A 47 -0.64 0.89 -9.73
C LEU A 47 -1.91 0.48 -8.97
N PHE A 48 -1.79 -0.43 -8.01
CA PHE A 48 -2.92 -0.82 -7.15
C PHE A 48 -3.40 0.32 -6.27
N GLU A 49 -2.51 1.15 -5.71
CA GLU A 49 -2.88 2.35 -4.97
C GLU A 49 -3.65 3.34 -5.85
N ALA A 50 -3.17 3.62 -7.06
CA ALA A 50 -3.84 4.51 -8.00
C ALA A 50 -5.25 3.99 -8.37
N ILE A 51 -5.39 2.69 -8.64
CA ILE A 51 -6.69 2.05 -8.92
C ILE A 51 -7.60 2.14 -7.69
N ALA A 52 -7.07 1.86 -6.50
CA ALA A 52 -7.82 1.90 -5.26
C ALA A 52 -8.35 3.31 -4.97
N VAL A 53 -7.53 4.35 -5.11
CA VAL A 53 -7.98 5.74 -4.89
C VAL A 53 -8.95 6.20 -5.98
N ALA A 54 -8.63 5.97 -7.25
CA ALA A 54 -9.41 6.52 -8.35
C ALA A 54 -10.76 5.82 -8.58
N TRP A 55 -10.82 4.49 -8.42
CA TRP A 55 -11.98 3.68 -8.79
C TRP A 55 -12.72 3.07 -7.60
N ILE A 56 -11.99 2.54 -6.59
CA ILE A 56 -12.62 1.90 -5.42
C ILE A 56 -13.13 2.96 -4.45
N TYR A 57 -12.27 3.89 -4.05
CA TYR A 57 -12.63 5.02 -3.19
C TYR A 57 -13.43 6.07 -3.96
N GLY A 58 -13.04 6.33 -5.21
CA GLY A 58 -13.71 7.25 -6.12
C GLY A 58 -13.10 8.64 -6.09
N ILE A 59 -12.80 9.15 -7.29
CA ILE A 59 -12.11 10.43 -7.48
C ILE A 59 -12.87 11.65 -6.92
N ASP A 60 -14.20 11.60 -6.91
CA ASP A 60 -15.03 12.71 -6.43
C ASP A 60 -14.93 12.82 -4.91
N ARG A 61 -15.01 11.68 -4.19
CA ARG A 61 -14.80 11.64 -2.74
C ARG A 61 -13.41 12.12 -2.35
N PHE A 62 -12.38 11.66 -3.08
CA PHE A 62 -11.01 12.12 -2.86
C PHE A 62 -10.85 13.62 -3.10
N SER A 63 -11.52 14.16 -4.12
CA SER A 63 -11.50 15.61 -4.37
C SER A 63 -12.23 16.40 -3.27
N ASP A 64 -13.30 15.87 -2.71
CA ASP A 64 -14.03 16.49 -1.61
C ASP A 64 -13.20 16.47 -0.32
N ASP A 65 -12.49 15.38 -0.05
CA ASP A 65 -11.54 15.29 1.07
C ASP A 65 -10.41 16.33 0.95
N ILE A 66 -9.84 16.52 -0.25
CA ILE A 66 -8.82 17.55 -0.47
C ILE A 66 -9.39 18.95 -0.26
N LYS A 67 -10.63 19.18 -0.71
CA LYS A 67 -11.32 20.45 -0.51
C LYS A 67 -11.56 20.74 0.97
N ASP A 68 -11.91 19.73 1.76
CA ASP A 68 -12.06 19.83 3.21
C ASP A 68 -10.73 20.13 3.92
N MET A 69 -9.61 19.60 3.41
CA MET A 69 -8.27 19.80 4.01
C MET A 69 -7.65 21.15 3.68
N VAL A 70 -7.73 21.59 2.42
CA VAL A 70 -6.99 22.75 1.89
C VAL A 70 -7.91 23.95 1.62
N GLY A 71 -9.23 23.75 1.66
CA GLY A 71 -10.24 24.80 1.42
C GLY A 71 -10.63 24.98 -0.05
N PHE A 72 -9.90 24.40 -1.00
CA PHE A 72 -10.22 24.41 -2.43
C PHE A 72 -10.09 23.01 -3.04
N GLY A 73 -10.95 22.69 -4.00
CA GLY A 73 -10.95 21.39 -4.65
C GLY A 73 -9.93 21.31 -5.78
N PRO A 74 -9.28 20.14 -5.99
CA PRO A 74 -8.42 19.93 -7.15
C PRO A 74 -9.22 20.07 -8.45
N GLY A 75 -8.65 20.83 -9.40
CA GLY A 75 -9.27 21.05 -10.71
C GLY A 75 -9.42 19.78 -11.54
N LEU A 76 -10.17 19.87 -12.64
CA LEU A 76 -10.48 18.73 -13.51
C LEU A 76 -9.23 18.03 -14.06
N TYR A 77 -8.16 18.79 -14.33
CA TYR A 77 -6.87 18.26 -14.76
C TYR A 77 -6.32 17.20 -13.80
N TRP A 78 -6.29 17.49 -12.49
CA TRP A 78 -5.79 16.56 -11.47
C TRP A 78 -6.66 15.33 -11.36
N ARG A 79 -8.00 15.50 -11.43
CA ARG A 79 -8.95 14.38 -11.39
C ARG A 79 -8.74 13.42 -12.57
N VAL A 80 -8.58 13.95 -13.79
CA VAL A 80 -8.32 13.14 -15.00
C VAL A 80 -6.94 12.48 -14.93
N CYS A 81 -5.93 13.20 -14.41
CA CYS A 81 -4.58 12.68 -14.24
C CYS A 81 -4.58 11.44 -13.31
N TRP A 82 -5.19 11.53 -12.13
CA TRP A 82 -5.23 10.42 -11.19
C TRP A 82 -6.12 9.26 -11.67
N LYS A 83 -7.22 9.55 -12.37
CA LYS A 83 -8.17 8.52 -12.80
C LYS A 83 -7.69 7.71 -14.01
N TYR A 84 -7.06 8.38 -14.98
CA TYR A 84 -6.72 7.77 -16.26
C TYR A 84 -5.21 7.82 -16.54
N LEU A 85 -4.59 8.99 -16.40
CA LEU A 85 -3.20 9.17 -16.85
C LEU A 85 -2.20 8.36 -15.99
N ALA A 86 -2.33 8.41 -14.67
CA ALA A 86 -1.42 7.72 -13.76
C ALA A 86 -1.48 6.18 -13.91
N PRO A 87 -2.66 5.52 -13.90
CA PRO A 87 -2.73 4.08 -14.12
C PRO A 87 -2.20 3.67 -15.50
N VAL A 88 -2.52 4.43 -16.55
CA VAL A 88 -2.06 4.13 -17.92
C VAL A 88 -0.55 4.27 -18.04
N PHE A 89 0.03 5.34 -17.47
CA PHE A 89 1.47 5.58 -17.49
C PHE A 89 2.23 4.50 -16.70
N LEU A 90 1.74 4.11 -15.52
CA LEU A 90 2.32 3.02 -14.73
C LEU A 90 2.22 1.68 -15.47
N LEU A 91 1.06 1.38 -16.06
CA LEU A 91 0.87 0.17 -16.85
C LEU A 91 1.82 0.13 -18.05
N PHE A 92 1.99 1.26 -18.74
CA PHE A 92 2.91 1.38 -19.88
C PHE A 92 4.36 1.07 -19.47
N ILE A 93 4.85 1.66 -18.37
CA ILE A 93 6.22 1.40 -17.88
C ILE A 93 6.39 -0.06 -17.49
N ILE A 94 5.41 -0.66 -16.80
CA ILE A 94 5.47 -2.07 -16.40
C ILE A 94 5.55 -2.97 -17.64
N VAL A 95 4.66 -2.77 -18.62
CA VAL A 95 4.63 -3.58 -19.85
C VAL A 95 5.91 -3.42 -20.65
N TYR A 96 6.38 -2.19 -20.85
CA TYR A 96 7.61 -1.95 -21.60
C TYR A 96 8.84 -2.54 -20.88
N GLY A 97 8.89 -2.44 -19.55
CA GLY A 97 9.94 -3.06 -18.73
C GLY A 97 9.94 -4.58 -18.85
N LEU A 98 8.77 -5.23 -18.86
CA LEU A 98 8.66 -6.68 -19.01
C LEU A 98 9.02 -7.16 -20.42
N ILE A 99 8.69 -6.40 -21.46
CA ILE A 99 9.07 -6.74 -22.85
C ILE A 99 10.59 -6.65 -23.02
N GLY A 100 11.23 -5.64 -22.45
CA GLY A 100 12.68 -5.47 -22.44
C GLY A 100 13.39 -6.23 -21.32
N TYR A 101 12.78 -7.27 -20.74
CA TYR A 101 13.40 -8.03 -19.67
C TYR A 101 14.51 -8.93 -20.21
N GLU A 102 15.75 -8.61 -19.86
CA GLU A 102 16.90 -9.49 -20.04
C GLU A 102 17.31 -10.10 -18.68
N PRO A 103 17.81 -11.35 -18.69
CA PRO A 103 18.35 -11.98 -17.49
C PRO A 103 19.41 -11.09 -16.83
N LEU A 104 19.46 -11.07 -15.50
CA LEU A 104 20.42 -10.21 -14.80
C LEU A 104 21.85 -10.62 -15.17
N THR A 105 22.62 -9.68 -15.69
CA THR A 105 24.05 -9.82 -15.96
C THR A 105 24.79 -8.66 -15.31
N TYR A 106 25.97 -8.92 -14.75
CA TYR A 106 26.86 -7.89 -14.25
C TYR A 106 28.24 -8.12 -14.85
N GLU A 107 28.69 -7.17 -15.68
CA GLU A 107 29.92 -7.30 -16.48
C GLU A 107 29.91 -8.62 -17.28
N ASP A 108 30.94 -9.46 -17.11
CA ASP A 108 31.05 -10.77 -17.76
C ASP A 108 30.35 -11.91 -16.98
N TYR A 109 29.73 -11.60 -15.83
CA TYR A 109 29.05 -12.58 -14.99
C TYR A 109 27.56 -12.65 -15.30
N VAL A 110 27.13 -13.80 -15.83
CA VAL A 110 25.71 -14.11 -16.03
C VAL A 110 25.16 -14.77 -14.76
N TYR A 111 24.11 -14.17 -14.18
CA TYR A 111 23.52 -14.72 -12.96
C TYR A 111 22.86 -16.08 -13.26
N PRO A 112 23.05 -17.09 -12.39
CA PRO A 112 22.43 -18.38 -12.56
C PRO A 112 20.90 -18.28 -12.43
N MET A 113 20.18 -19.21 -13.06
CA MET A 113 18.71 -19.20 -13.08
C MET A 113 18.08 -19.19 -11.69
N TRP A 114 18.67 -19.87 -10.70
CA TRP A 114 18.17 -19.86 -9.33
C TRP A 114 18.20 -18.46 -8.70
N ALA A 115 19.16 -17.62 -9.06
CA ALA A 115 19.25 -16.24 -8.55
C ALA A 115 18.15 -15.36 -9.14
N ASN A 116 17.83 -15.54 -10.43
CA ASN A 116 16.69 -14.87 -11.05
C ASN A 116 15.36 -15.32 -10.44
N VAL A 117 15.18 -16.63 -10.17
CA VAL A 117 14.00 -17.15 -9.47
C VAL A 117 13.88 -16.55 -8.07
N LEU A 118 14.99 -16.48 -7.32
CA LEU A 118 15.03 -15.85 -6.00
C LEU A 118 14.65 -14.36 -6.06
N GLY A 119 15.15 -13.63 -7.05
CA GLY A 119 14.76 -12.23 -7.30
C GLY A 119 13.26 -12.07 -7.55
N TRP A 120 12.68 -12.91 -8.41
CA TRP A 120 11.23 -12.92 -8.65
C TRP A 120 10.41 -13.33 -7.42
N CYS A 121 10.91 -14.24 -6.58
CA CYS A 121 10.29 -14.56 -5.29
C CYS A 121 10.26 -13.34 -4.35
N ILE A 122 11.37 -12.59 -4.27
CA ILE A 122 11.42 -11.35 -3.47
C ILE A 122 10.41 -10.33 -4.01
N ALA A 123 10.43 -10.07 -5.32
CA ALA A 123 9.50 -9.13 -5.94
C ALA A 123 8.02 -9.54 -5.75
N GLY A 124 7.75 -10.82 -6.00
CA GLY A 124 6.42 -11.42 -5.86
C GLY A 124 5.92 -11.42 -4.43
N SER A 125 6.79 -11.54 -3.42
CA SER A 125 6.38 -11.56 -2.01
C SER A 125 5.65 -10.28 -1.59
N SER A 126 6.13 -9.11 -2.01
CA SER A 126 5.49 -7.82 -1.72
C SER A 126 4.17 -7.66 -2.48
N ILE A 127 4.16 -8.02 -3.77
CA ILE A 127 2.96 -7.94 -4.61
C ILE A 127 1.86 -8.87 -4.09
N LEU A 128 2.21 -10.10 -3.68
CA LEU A 128 1.29 -11.11 -3.17
C LEU A 128 0.66 -10.71 -1.82
N CYS A 129 1.32 -9.86 -1.03
CA CYS A 129 0.77 -9.37 0.23
C CYS A 129 -0.56 -8.64 0.02
N ILE A 130 -0.70 -7.85 -1.04
CA ILE A 130 -1.91 -7.09 -1.37
C ILE A 130 -3.15 -8.00 -1.55
N PRO A 131 -3.16 -8.98 -2.49
CA PRO A 131 -4.29 -9.89 -2.65
C PRO A 131 -4.44 -10.85 -1.46
N CYS A 132 -3.36 -11.27 -0.79
CA CYS A 132 -3.47 -12.11 0.40
C CYS A 132 -4.26 -11.43 1.50
N VAL A 133 -3.96 -10.17 1.81
CA VAL A 133 -4.71 -9.40 2.81
C VAL A 133 -6.17 -9.22 2.36
N ALA A 134 -6.41 -8.92 1.07
CA ALA A 134 -7.76 -8.80 0.53
C ALA A 134 -8.57 -10.11 0.70
N LEU A 135 -7.97 -11.27 0.41
CA LEU A 135 -8.60 -12.58 0.58
C LEU A 135 -8.87 -12.92 2.04
N ILE A 136 -7.91 -12.69 2.93
CA ILE A 136 -8.08 -12.91 4.38
C ILE A 136 -9.27 -12.09 4.90
N GLN A 137 -9.37 -10.82 4.50
CA GLN A 137 -10.48 -9.95 4.92
C GLN A 137 -11.84 -10.42 4.37
N ILE A 138 -11.88 -10.93 3.14
CA ILE A 138 -13.10 -11.52 2.56
C ILE A 138 -13.51 -12.79 3.32
N LEU A 139 -12.56 -13.61 3.78
CA LEU A 139 -12.86 -14.85 4.50
C LEU A 139 -13.34 -14.60 5.93
N ILE A 140 -12.75 -13.63 6.63
CA ILE A 140 -13.12 -13.28 8.02
C ILE A 140 -14.49 -12.57 8.09
N THR A 141 -14.83 -11.76 7.08
CA THR A 141 -16.07 -10.98 7.10
C THR A 141 -17.30 -11.89 6.92
N PRO A 142 -18.24 -11.95 7.88
CA PRO A 142 -19.45 -12.76 7.75
C PRO A 142 -20.43 -12.15 6.73
N GLY A 143 -21.15 -12.99 5.98
CA GLY A 143 -22.21 -12.57 5.06
C GLY A 143 -22.11 -13.15 3.64
N THR A 144 -22.90 -12.63 2.71
CA THR A 144 -22.85 -12.98 1.27
C THR A 144 -21.71 -12.24 0.56
N LEU A 145 -21.19 -12.77 -0.57
CA LEU A 145 -20.04 -12.18 -1.27
C LEU A 145 -20.22 -10.69 -1.62
N LEU A 146 -21.42 -10.31 -2.06
CA LEU A 146 -21.74 -8.93 -2.44
C LEU A 146 -21.82 -8.00 -1.22
N GLN A 147 -22.34 -8.50 -0.09
CA GLN A 147 -22.33 -7.76 1.19
C GLN A 147 -20.90 -7.59 1.72
N ARG A 148 -20.07 -8.64 1.65
CA ARG A 148 -18.66 -8.59 2.07
C ARG A 148 -17.87 -7.57 1.27
N LEU A 149 -17.98 -7.59 -0.06
CA LEU A 149 -17.32 -6.60 -0.93
C LEU A 149 -17.79 -5.18 -0.60
N LYS A 150 -19.11 -4.97 -0.43
CA LYS A 150 -19.63 -3.67 -0.07
C LYS A 150 -19.04 -3.17 1.25
N ILE A 151 -19.00 -4.01 2.29
CA ILE A 151 -18.41 -3.67 3.61
C ILE A 151 -16.92 -3.36 3.50
N LEU A 152 -16.17 -4.11 2.69
CA LEU A 152 -14.73 -3.91 2.54
C LEU A 152 -14.37 -2.67 1.71
N THR A 153 -15.27 -2.23 0.84
CA THR A 153 -15.11 -1.00 0.03
C THR A 153 -15.68 0.26 0.69
N THR A 154 -16.42 0.14 1.79
CA THR A 154 -16.89 1.31 2.54
C THR A 154 -15.78 1.85 3.44
N PRO A 155 -15.39 3.13 3.29
CA PRO A 155 -14.33 3.72 4.08
C PRO A 155 -14.75 3.94 5.53
N TRP A 156 -13.78 4.00 6.43
CA TRP A 156 -14.00 4.22 7.86
C TRP A 156 -14.78 5.52 8.17
N ARG A 157 -14.55 6.60 7.40
CA ARG A 157 -15.27 7.88 7.54
C ARG A 157 -16.78 7.73 7.38
N ASP A 158 -17.22 6.86 6.46
CA ASP A 158 -18.65 6.60 6.23
C ASP A 158 -19.27 5.85 7.43
N HIS A 159 -18.53 4.92 8.05
CA HIS A 159 -18.99 4.25 9.27
C HIS A 159 -19.19 5.22 10.45
N GLN A 160 -18.24 6.14 10.66
CA GLN A 160 -18.34 7.12 11.74
C GLN A 160 -19.50 8.11 11.53
N THR A 161 -19.73 8.56 10.30
CA THR A 161 -20.83 9.49 10.00
C THR A 161 -22.21 8.85 10.21
N VAL A 162 -22.38 7.56 9.87
CA VAL A 162 -23.62 6.83 10.15
C VAL A 162 -23.86 6.67 11.65
N LEU A 163 -22.81 6.36 12.42
CA LEU A 163 -22.90 6.25 13.89
C LEU A 163 -23.22 7.60 14.55
N ALA A 164 -22.57 8.68 14.11
CA ALA A 164 -22.87 10.03 14.58
C ALA A 164 -24.33 10.42 14.28
N ARG A 165 -24.82 10.08 13.08
CA ARG A 165 -26.21 10.36 12.67
C ARG A 165 -27.23 9.55 13.49
N SER A 166 -26.96 8.28 13.80
CA SER A 166 -27.86 7.46 14.62
C SER A 166 -27.92 7.93 16.07
N MET A 167 -26.80 8.38 16.64
CA MET A 167 -26.78 9.01 17.98
C MET A 167 -27.58 10.31 18.03
N SER A 168 -27.47 11.14 16.98
CA SER A 168 -28.26 12.38 16.85
C SER A 168 -29.76 12.09 16.75
N MET A 169 -30.18 11.05 16.01
CA MET A 169 -31.60 10.66 15.95
C MET A 169 -32.15 10.11 17.27
N ASN A 170 -31.28 9.54 18.12
CA ASN A 170 -31.64 9.08 19.46
C ASN A 170 -31.63 10.20 20.51
N GLY A 171 -31.54 11.47 20.09
CA GLY A 171 -31.60 12.64 20.98
C GLY A 171 -30.32 12.90 21.79
N ILE A 172 -29.23 12.18 21.53
CA ILE A 172 -27.93 12.44 22.15
C ILE A 172 -27.15 13.38 21.22
N GLN A 173 -27.15 14.68 21.53
CA GLN A 173 -26.31 15.68 20.85
C GLN A 173 -24.86 15.51 21.30
N THR A 174 -24.03 14.86 20.49
CA THR A 174 -22.58 14.96 20.63
C THR A 174 -22.10 16.22 19.93
N ASP A 175 -21.55 17.13 20.72
CA ASP A 175 -21.05 18.42 20.26
C ASP A 175 -19.91 18.22 19.25
N SER A 176 -19.98 18.92 18.11
CA SER A 176 -19.10 18.74 16.95
C SER A 176 -17.60 18.96 17.28
N ALA A 177 -17.31 19.59 18.41
CA ALA A 177 -15.97 19.83 18.93
C ALA A 177 -15.33 18.63 19.64
N GLN A 178 -16.13 17.68 20.20
CA GLN A 178 -15.56 16.54 20.96
C GLN A 178 -14.98 15.42 20.07
N ILE A 179 -15.40 15.32 18.82
CA ILE A 179 -14.92 14.27 17.89
C ILE A 179 -13.52 14.60 17.34
N ARG A 180 -13.12 15.87 17.27
CA ARG A 180 -11.77 16.27 16.82
C ARG A 180 -10.67 16.09 17.88
N LEU A 181 -10.99 15.89 19.16
CA LEU A 181 -10.00 15.91 20.25
C LEU A 181 -9.86 14.61 21.06
N THR A 182 -10.61 13.54 20.76
CA THR A 182 -10.61 12.30 21.57
C THR A 182 -9.87 11.10 20.98
N THR A 183 -9.06 11.27 19.93
CA THR A 183 -7.98 10.31 19.61
C THR A 183 -6.65 10.92 20.05
N PRO A 184 -6.34 10.83 21.36
CA PRO A 184 -5.52 9.70 21.80
C PRO A 184 -5.92 9.15 23.20
N GLN A 185 -5.63 7.87 23.42
CA GLN A 185 -5.76 7.09 24.68
C GLN A 185 -7.00 6.20 24.81
N ALA A 186 -6.96 5.02 24.18
CA ALA A 186 -7.58 3.81 24.71
C ALA A 186 -6.96 2.55 24.08
N THR A 187 -5.71 2.25 24.43
CA THR A 187 -5.17 0.88 24.40
C THR A 187 -4.12 0.77 25.50
N GLU A 188 -4.59 0.81 26.75
CA GLU A 188 -3.99 0.12 27.91
C GLU A 188 -5.13 -0.37 28.81
N ALA A 189 -4.97 -1.57 29.37
CA ALA A 189 -5.96 -2.46 29.99
C ALA A 189 -6.80 -3.23 28.94
N VAL A 190 -6.72 -4.55 28.80
CA VAL A 190 -6.36 -5.66 29.71
C VAL A 190 -5.54 -6.70 28.95
#